data_AF-A0A024FIQ1-F1
#
_entry.id   AF-A0A024FIQ1-F1
#
_cell.length_a   1.000
_cell.length_b   1.000
_cell.length_c   1.000
_cell.angle_alpha   90.00
_cell.angle_beta   90.00
_cell.angle_gamma   90.00
#
_symmetry.space_group_name_H-M   'P 1'
#
loop_
_entity.id
_entity.type
_entity.pdbx_description
1 polymer ?
#
loop_
_entity_poly.entity_id
_entity_poly.type
_entity_poly.pdbx_seq_one_letter_code
_entity_poly.pdbx_strand_id
1 'polypeptide(L)' 'MQWNGSDVDNDIVNYDIYFGVNNPPSINSSGISADQLTVSVAPNTIYYWNVVTKDAAGNTSESGVYQFRVLE' A
#
# COMPACT_ATOMS: atom_id res chain seq x y z
N MET A 1 7.74 3.34 -2.54
CA MET A 1 6.97 2.13 -2.91
C MET A 1 6.12 2.49 -4.12
N GLN A 2 5.95 1.55 -5.05
CA GLN A 2 5.06 1.69 -6.21
C GLN A 2 4.21 0.43 -6.30
N TRP A 3 2.97 0.57 -6.75
CA TRP A 3 2.04 -0.54 -6.95
C TRP A 3 1.31 -0.37 -8.28
N ASN A 4 0.70 -1.46 -8.75
CA ASN A 4 -0.18 -1.43 -9.90
C ASN A 4 -1.52 -2.03 -9.48
N GLY A 5 -2.59 -1.25 -9.62
CA GLY A 5 -3.95 -1.72 -9.50
C GLY A 5 -4.50 -2.10 -10.88
N SER A 6 -5.26 -3.17 -10.95
CA SER A 6 -6.04 -3.53 -12.13
C SER A 6 -7.45 -3.89 -11.70
N ASP A 7 -8.42 -3.39 -12.44
CA ASP A 7 -9.83 -3.74 -12.31
C ASP A 7 -10.38 -4.10 -13.70
N VAL A 8 -11.46 -4.89 -13.76
CA VAL A 8 -12.08 -5.36 -15.01
C VAL A 8 -12.73 -4.20 -15.79
N ASP A 9 -13.33 -3.25 -15.08
CA ASP A 9 -14.01 -2.08 -15.61
C ASP A 9 -13.07 -0.84 -15.65
N ASN A 10 -11.88 -0.96 -15.06
CA ASN A 10 -10.79 0.03 -15.07
C ASN A 10 -11.20 1.37 -14.45
N ASP A 11 -11.95 1.32 -13.34
CA ASP A 11 -12.52 2.46 -12.63
C ASP A 11 -12.06 2.56 -11.16
N ILE A 12 -10.82 2.11 -10.87
CA ILE A 12 -10.18 2.31 -9.56
C ILE A 12 -10.13 3.82 -9.23
N VAL A 13 -10.67 4.20 -8.08
CA VAL A 13 -10.77 5.61 -7.65
C VAL A 13 -9.71 6.00 -6.64
N ASN A 14 -9.31 5.09 -5.75
CA ASN A 14 -8.28 5.37 -4.74
C ASN A 14 -7.66 4.10 -4.14
N TYR A 15 -6.62 4.33 -3.35
CA TYR A 15 -5.86 3.36 -2.61
C TYR A 15 -5.74 3.77 -1.13
N ASP A 16 -5.84 2.78 -0.24
CA ASP A 16 -5.37 2.88 1.14
C ASP A 16 -4.04 2.13 1.26
N ILE A 17 -3.02 2.81 1.79
CA ILE A 17 -1.67 2.29 1.93
C ILE A 17 -1.39 2.03 3.40
N TYR A 18 -1.04 0.78 3.70
CA TYR A 18 -0.62 0.36 5.02
C TYR A 18 0.88 0.19 5.01
N PHE A 19 1.55 0.76 6.00
CA PHE A 19 3.02 0.75 6.07
C PHE A 19 3.46 0.88 7.53
N GLY A 20 4.35 0.00 7.98
CA GLY A 20 4.93 0.08 9.31
C GLY A 20 5.87 -1.06 9.65
N VAL A 21 6.30 -1.12 10.92
CA VAL A 21 7.19 -2.17 11.43
C VAL A 21 6.43 -3.37 12.04
N ASN A 22 5.10 -3.27 12.15
CA ASN A 22 4.22 -4.33 12.62
C ASN A 22 3.71 -5.17 11.44
N ASN A 23 3.39 -6.44 11.70
CA ASN A 23 2.72 -7.33 10.75
C ASN A 23 1.43 -7.89 11.40
N PRO A 24 0.22 -7.50 10.93
CA PRO A 24 -0.03 -6.62 9.78
C PRO A 24 0.33 -5.14 10.07
N PRO A 25 0.69 -4.36 9.03
CA PRO A 25 1.01 -2.95 9.17
C PRO A 25 -0.24 -2.10 9.45
N SER A 26 -0.05 -0.94 10.08
CA SER A 26 -1.11 0.05 10.28
C SER A 26 -1.31 0.93 9.05
N ILE A 27 -2.48 1.57 8.94
CA ILE A 27 -2.74 2.53 7.87
C ILE A 27 -1.76 3.69 7.94
N ASN A 28 -1.16 4.02 6.80
CA ASN A 28 -0.21 5.12 6.65
C ASN A 28 -0.81 6.27 5.84
N SER A 29 -1.51 5.96 4.76
CA SER A 29 -2.20 6.92 3.92
C SER A 29 -3.53 6.34 3.44
N SER A 30 -4.55 7.18 3.29
CA SER A 30 -5.89 6.73 2.92
C SER A 30 -6.48 7.60 1.81
N GLY A 31 -7.20 6.98 0.89
CA GLY A 31 -7.92 7.67 -0.18
C GLY A 31 -7.03 8.38 -1.20
N ILE A 32 -5.81 7.90 -1.43
CA ILE A 32 -4.90 8.50 -2.42
C ILE A 32 -5.17 7.96 -3.82
N SER A 33 -5.02 8.80 -4.85
CA SER A 33 -5.15 8.38 -6.26
C SER A 33 -3.81 8.06 -6.93
N ALA A 34 -2.69 8.43 -6.29
CA ALA A 34 -1.36 8.10 -6.78
C ALA A 34 -1.10 6.59 -6.69
N ASP A 35 -0.28 6.06 -7.58
CA ASP A 35 0.20 4.67 -7.63
C ASP A 35 1.57 4.50 -6.96
N GLN A 36 2.04 5.54 -6.27
CA GLN A 36 3.31 5.57 -5.58
C GLN A 36 3.28 6.40 -4.30
N LEU A 37 4.09 6.01 -3.33
CA LEU A 37 4.29 6.72 -2.07
C LEU A 37 5.74 6.65 -1.62
N THR A 38 6.31 7.80 -1.28
CA THR A 38 7.61 7.93 -0.63
C THR A 38 7.43 7.85 0.88
N VAL A 39 8.24 7.02 1.55
CA VAL A 39 8.22 6.82 3.00
C VAL A 39 9.61 6.97 3.58
N SER A 40 9.68 7.54 4.78
CA SER A 40 10.92 7.60 5.55
C SER A 40 11.16 6.26 6.24
N VAL A 41 12.40 5.79 6.22
CA VAL A 41 12.81 4.51 6.80
C VAL A 41 14.09 4.63 7.60
N ALA A 42 14.24 3.80 8.62
CA ALA A 42 15.48 3.68 9.39
C ALA A 42 16.32 2.50 8.88
N PRO A 43 17.66 2.59 8.92
CA PRO A 43 18.54 1.46 8.60
C PRO A 43 18.31 0.30 9.57
N ASN A 44 18.72 -0.90 9.16
CA ASN A 44 18.60 -2.13 9.96
C ASN A 44 17.19 -2.44 10.47
N THR A 45 16.15 -1.96 9.77
CA THR A 45 14.74 -2.12 10.15
C THR A 45 13.98 -2.90 9.07
N ILE A 46 13.08 -3.80 9.52
CA ILE A 46 12.15 -4.52 8.64
C ILE A 46 10.83 -3.76 8.62
N TYR A 47 10.31 -3.52 7.42
CA TYR A 47 9.02 -2.89 7.19
C TYR A 47 8.09 -3.84 6.44
N TYR A 48 6.80 -3.70 6.75
CA TYR A 48 5.68 -4.40 6.14
C TYR A 48 4.77 -3.38 5.49
N TRP A 49 4.19 -3.75 4.35
CA TRP A 49 3.24 -2.90 3.65
C TRP A 49 2.26 -3.69 2.79
N ASN A 50 1.07 -3.16 2.60
CA ASN A 50 0.08 -3.65 1.67
C ASN A 50 -0.75 -2.47 1.13
N VAL A 51 -1.45 -2.73 0.04
CA VAL A 51 -2.32 -1.77 -0.63
C VAL A 51 -3.72 -2.35 -0.67
N VAL A 52 -4.71 -1.54 -0.29
CA VAL A 52 -6.12 -1.80 -0.53
C VAL A 52 -6.60 -0.87 -1.62
N THR A 53 -7.10 -1.43 -2.70
CA THR A 53 -7.72 -0.71 -3.82
C THR A 53 -9.20 -0.48 -3.55
N LYS A 54 -9.75 0.60 -4.11
CA LYS A 54 -11.19 0.85 -4.13
C LYS A 54 -11.63 1.35 -5.50
N ASP A 55 -12.70 0.76 -6.03
CA ASP A 55 -13.33 1.18 -7.30
C ASP A 55 -14.49 2.17 -7.10
N ALA A 56 -15.07 2.66 -8.20
CA ALA A 56 -16.17 3.62 -8.17
C ALA A 56 -17.48 3.00 -7.63
N ALA A 57 -17.66 1.69 -7.72
CA ALA A 57 -18.77 0.95 -7.13
C ALA A 57 -18.59 0.71 -5.61
N GLY A 58 -17.39 0.95 -5.10
CA GLY A 58 -17.01 0.75 -3.70
C GLY A 58 -16.49 -0.65 -3.38
N ASN A 59 -16.22 -1.50 -4.38
CA ASN A 59 -15.55 -2.77 -4.17
C ASN A 59 -14.09 -2.52 -3.77
N THR A 60 -13.52 -3.46 -3.02
CA THR A 60 -12.14 -3.38 -2.56
C THR A 60 -11.38 -4.68 -2.79
N SER A 61 -10.07 -4.57 -3.00
CA SER A 61 -9.15 -5.70 -3.11
C SER A 61 -7.82 -5.37 -2.44
N GLU A 62 -7.20 -6.36 -1.79
CA GLU A 62 -5.96 -6.23 -1.03
C GLU A 62 -4.80 -6.98 -1.70
N SER A 63 -3.63 -6.35 -1.78
CA SER A 63 -2.43 -6.90 -2.44
C SER A 63 -1.74 -8.06 -1.71
N GLY A 64 -2.12 -8.33 -0.46
CA GLY A 64 -1.32 -9.10 0.50
C GLY A 64 -0.16 -8.27 1.09
N VAL A 65 0.43 -8.79 2.18
CA VAL A 65 1.50 -8.11 2.92
C VAL A 65 2.87 -8.41 2.32
N TYR A 66 3.53 -7.37 1.83
CA TYR A 66 4.92 -7.39 1.41
C TYR A 66 5.83 -6.97 2.56
N GLN A 67 7.09 -7.42 2.53
CA GLN A 67 8.10 -6.98 3.48
C GLN A 67 9.43 -6.63 2.80
N PHE A 68 10.19 -5.72 3.39
CA PHE A 68 11.57 -5.46 3.01
C PHE A 68 12.42 -5.09 4.23
N ARG A 69 13.73 -5.31 4.14
CA ARG A 69 14.70 -4.89 5.15
C ARG A 69 15.56 -3.76 4.59
N VAL A 70 15.68 -2.67 5.34
CA VAL A 70 16.63 -1.60 5.06
C VAL A 70 18.00 -2.04 5.55
N LEU A 71 18.99 -1.98 4.66
CA LEU A 71 20.39 -2.25 5.00
C LEU A 71 21.00 -1.05 5.75
N GLU A 72 22.19 -1.25 6.30
CA GLU A 72 22.98 -0.18 6.92
C GLU A 72 23.57 0.79 5.88
#